data_AF-A0A955G7G3-F1
#
_entry.id   AF-A0A955G7G3-F1
#
_cell.length_a   1.000
_cell.length_b   1.000
_cell.length_c   1.000
_cell.angle_alpha   90.00
_cell.angle_beta   90.00
_cell.angle_gamma   90.00
#
_symmetry.space_group_name_H-M   'P 1'
#
loop_
_entity.id
_entity.type
_entity.pdbx_description
1 polymer ?
#
loop_
_entity_poly.entity_id
_entity_poly.type
_entity_poly.pdbx_seq_one_letter_code
_entity_poly.pdbx_strand_id
1 'polypeptide(L)'
;MKFLNIIAQSNQNQSDSVSGGVILITAIIVAFVVGSLAMYTRLDFKRHKEPLKQIDPNVRYTYIHHVKVVTIPLFKYRISLFFDKH
;
A
#
# COMPACT_ATOMS: atom_id res chain seq x y z
N MET A 1 10.05 -44.17 -23.44
CA MET A 1 10.64 -43.00 -22.77
C MET A 1 10.01 -41.66 -23.14
N LYS A 2 9.57 -41.41 -24.40
CA LYS A 2 8.95 -40.11 -24.81
C LYS A 2 7.73 -39.68 -23.98
N PHE A 3 6.88 -40.62 -23.55
CA PHE A 3 5.69 -40.31 -22.74
C PHE A 3 6.01 -39.76 -21.34
N LEU A 4 7.12 -40.19 -20.73
CA LEU A 4 7.53 -39.67 -19.43
C LEU A 4 7.99 -38.20 -19.53
N ASN A 5 8.66 -37.83 -20.62
CA ASN A 5 9.06 -36.45 -20.87
C ASN A 5 7.85 -35.54 -21.08
N ILE A 6 6.80 -36.01 -21.78
CA ILE A 6 5.59 -35.22 -22.02
C ILE A 6 4.85 -34.92 -20.71
N ILE A 7 4.73 -35.91 -19.81
CA ILE A 7 4.07 -35.74 -18.50
C ILE A 7 4.90 -34.82 -17.60
N ALA A 8 6.23 -34.94 -17.62
CA ALA A 8 7.10 -34.04 -16.86
C ALA A 8 6.97 -32.58 -17.34
N GLN A 9 6.90 -32.37 -18.65
CA GLN A 9 6.77 -31.06 -19.27
C GLN A 9 5.39 -30.43 -19.00
N SER A 10 4.30 -31.21 -19.01
CA SER A 10 2.97 -30.71 -18.66
C SER A 10 2.86 -30.29 -17.19
N ASN A 11 3.46 -31.07 -16.28
CA ASN A 11 3.47 -30.76 -14.85
C ASN A 11 4.30 -29.50 -14.56
N GLN A 12 5.44 -29.34 -15.23
CA GLN A 12 6.28 -28.14 -15.08
C GLN A 12 5.57 -26.88 -15.62
N ASN A 13 4.92 -26.96 -16.78
CA ASN A 13 4.14 -25.84 -17.32
C ASN A 13 2.97 -25.44 -16.40
N GLN A 14 2.35 -26.42 -15.72
CA GLN A 14 1.28 -26.16 -14.76
C GLN A 14 1.81 -25.47 -13.50
N SER A 15 2.94 -25.90 -12.93
CA SER A 15 3.55 -25.26 -11.76
C SER A 15 4.02 -23.83 -12.04
N ASP A 16 4.58 -23.61 -13.23
CA ASP A 16 5.06 -22.28 -13.65
C ASP A 16 3.89 -21.31 -13.83
N SER A 17 2.78 -21.79 -14.41
CA SER A 17 1.55 -21.01 -14.58
C SER A 17 0.89 -20.65 -13.25
N VAL A 18 0.81 -21.61 -12.32
CA VAL A 18 0.26 -21.37 -10.97
C VAL A 18 1.12 -20.35 -10.21
N SER A 19 2.44 -20.52 -10.24
CA SER A 19 3.37 -19.60 -9.58
C SER A 19 3.29 -18.18 -10.18
N GLY A 20 3.23 -18.07 -11.51
CA GLY A 20 3.06 -16.79 -12.20
C GLY A 20 1.73 -16.09 -11.84
N GLY A 21 0.64 -16.85 -11.78
CA GLY A 21 -0.67 -16.33 -11.37
C GLY A 21 -0.68 -15.80 -9.93
N VAL A 22 -0.06 -16.54 -8.99
CA VAL A 22 0.05 -16.12 -7.58
C VAL A 22 0.88 -14.84 -7.45
N ILE A 23 2.01 -14.74 -8.17
CA ILE A 23 2.86 -13.54 -8.16
C ILE A 23 2.07 -12.33 -8.69
N LEU A 24 1.36 -12.48 -9.79
CA LEU A 24 0.56 -11.40 -10.39
C LEU A 24 -0.52 -10.91 -9.43
N ILE A 25 -1.31 -11.81 -8.85
CA ILE A 25 -2.38 -11.46 -7.91
C ILE A 25 -1.80 -10.76 -6.68
N THR A 26 -0.70 -11.27 -6.14
CA THR A 26 -0.02 -10.66 -4.99
C THR A 26 0.46 -9.26 -5.33
N ALA A 27 1.08 -9.06 -6.49
CA ALA A 27 1.52 -7.75 -6.96
C ALA A 27 0.35 -6.76 -7.11
N ILE A 28 -0.78 -7.21 -7.66
CA ILE A 28 -2.00 -6.38 -7.79
C ILE A 28 -2.52 -5.97 -6.42
N ILE A 29 -2.61 -6.90 -5.46
CA ILE A 29 -3.09 -6.61 -4.11
C ILE A 29 -2.17 -5.58 -3.43
N VAL A 30 -0.85 -5.78 -3.51
CA VAL A 30 0.12 -4.84 -2.93
C VAL A 30 0.01 -3.46 -3.60
N ALA A 31 -0.08 -3.40 -4.93
CA ALA A 31 -0.25 -2.15 -5.66
C ALA A 31 -1.55 -1.44 -5.28
N PHE A 32 -2.65 -2.18 -5.11
CA PHE A 32 -3.94 -1.63 -4.69
C PHE A 32 -3.86 -1.05 -3.28
N VAL A 33 -3.29 -1.77 -2.32
CA VAL A 33 -3.14 -1.30 -0.93
C VAL A 33 -2.26 -0.05 -0.88
N VAL A 34 -1.08 -0.08 -1.49
CA VAL A 34 -0.16 1.06 -1.52
C VAL A 34 -0.78 2.26 -2.25
N GLY A 35 -1.45 2.01 -3.38
CA GLY A 35 -2.14 3.04 -4.15
C GLY A 35 -3.28 3.70 -3.37
N SER A 36 -4.12 2.90 -2.70
CA SER A 36 -5.22 3.40 -1.86
C SER A 36 -4.70 4.25 -0.69
N LEU A 37 -3.60 3.83 -0.06
CA LEU A 37 -2.99 4.55 1.05
C LEU A 37 -2.43 5.89 0.58
N ALA A 38 -1.70 5.91 -0.54
CA ALA A 38 -1.16 7.14 -1.12
C ALA A 38 -2.28 8.11 -1.55
N MET A 39 -3.38 7.59 -2.09
CA MET A 39 -4.55 8.39 -2.44
C MET A 39 -5.19 9.00 -1.18
N TYR A 40 -5.38 8.19 -0.14
CA TYR A 40 -5.96 8.62 1.14
C TYR A 40 -5.13 9.75 1.78
N THR A 41 -3.82 9.56 1.93
CA THR A 41 -2.94 10.58 2.55
C THR A 41 -2.86 11.86 1.72
N ARG A 42 -2.95 11.76 0.39
CA ARG A 42 -2.97 12.93 -0.50
C ARG A 42 -4.27 13.74 -0.37
N LEU A 43 -5.41 13.06 -0.27
CA LEU A 43 -6.70 13.73 -0.04
C LEU A 43 -6.73 14.37 1.35
N ASP A 44 -6.23 13.67 2.36
CA ASP A 44 -6.15 14.19 3.72
C ASP A 44 -5.25 15.44 3.79
N PHE A 45 -4.09 15.40 3.13
CA PHE A 45 -3.20 16.57 3.01
C PHE A 45 -3.89 17.78 2.37
N LYS A 46 -4.65 17.57 1.28
CA LYS A 46 -5.38 18.67 0.63
C LYS A 46 -6.40 19.29 1.56
N ARG A 47 -7.22 18.47 2.22
CA ARG A 47 -8.25 18.92 3.16
C ARG A 47 -7.67 19.71 4.33
N HIS A 48 -6.49 19.33 4.83
CA HIS A 48 -5.84 20.06 5.92
C HIS A 48 -5.11 21.32 5.45
N LYS A 49 -4.59 21.33 4.21
CA LYS A 49 -3.85 22.47 3.67
C LYS A 49 -4.75 23.64 3.25
N GLU A 50 -5.94 23.37 2.75
CA GLU A 50 -6.90 24.38 2.30
C GLU A 50 -7.25 25.41 3.39
N PRO A 51 -7.69 25.04 4.61
CA PRO A 51 -8.02 26.01 5.65
C PRO A 51 -6.78 26.76 6.15
N LEU A 52 -5.62 26.10 6.22
CA LEU A 52 -4.36 26.75 6.61
C LEU A 52 -3.99 27.89 5.65
N LYS A 53 -4.19 27.68 4.33
CA LYS A 53 -3.95 28.69 3.31
C LYS A 53 -4.97 29.83 3.32
N GLN A 54 -6.19 29.59 3.76
CA GLN A 54 -7.23 30.62 3.88
C GLN A 54 -6.90 31.62 4.99
N ILE A 55 -6.28 31.13 6.07
CA ILE A 55 -5.89 31.95 7.23
C ILE A 55 -4.56 32.66 6.97
N ASP A 56 -3.56 31.93 6.49
CA ASP A 56 -2.25 32.48 6.14
C ASP A 56 -1.79 31.94 4.77
N PRO A 57 -1.82 32.75 3.72
CA PRO A 57 -1.39 32.32 2.38
C PRO A 57 0.11 32.01 2.29
N ASN A 58 0.94 32.50 3.23
CA ASN A 58 2.39 32.25 3.26
C ASN A 58 2.77 30.99 4.06
N VAL A 59 1.79 30.26 4.62
CA VAL A 59 2.07 29.08 5.45
C VAL A 59 2.79 27.99 4.64
N ARG A 60 4.00 27.64 5.09
CA ARG A 60 4.81 26.56 4.50
C ARG A 60 4.34 25.19 5.00
N TYR A 61 3.15 24.78 4.56
CA TYR A 61 2.61 23.45 4.82
C TYR A 61 2.92 22.48 3.67
N THR A 62 3.87 21.56 3.90
CA THR A 62 4.33 20.56 2.93
C THR A 62 3.76 19.17 3.24
N TYR A 63 3.74 18.29 2.24
CA TYR A 63 3.24 16.91 2.41
C TYR A 63 4.06 16.13 3.45
N ILE A 64 5.38 16.30 3.46
CA ILE A 64 6.27 15.68 4.46
C ILE A 64 5.91 16.15 5.86
N HIS A 65 5.64 17.45 6.02
CA HIS A 65 5.23 18.00 7.31
C HIS A 65 3.92 17.37 7.79
N HIS A 66 2.92 17.28 6.92
CA HIS A 66 1.64 16.63 7.21
C HIS A 66 1.81 15.17 7.64
N VAL A 67 2.60 14.38 6.89
CA VAL A 67 2.86 12.97 7.25
C VAL A 67 3.54 12.86 8.62
N LYS A 68 4.51 13.74 8.92
CA LYS A 68 5.26 13.71 10.17
C LYS A 68 4.42 14.09 11.39
N VAL A 69 3.52 15.08 11.26
CA VAL A 69 2.79 15.65 12.41
C VAL A 69 1.38 15.09 12.57
N VAL A 70 0.79 14.52 11.51
CA VAL A 70 -0.57 13.97 11.53
C VAL A 70 -0.54 12.46 11.32
N THR A 71 -0.02 12.00 10.18
CA THR A 71 -0.14 10.60 9.77
C THR A 71 0.66 9.64 10.66
N ILE A 72 1.94 9.92 10.92
CA ILE A 72 2.81 9.05 11.74
C ILE A 72 2.31 8.96 13.20
N PRO A 73 1.98 10.07 13.89
CA PRO A 73 1.45 10.00 15.25
C PRO A 73 0.14 9.23 15.33
N LEU A 74 -0.81 9.49 14.43
CA LEU A 74 -2.08 8.75 14.40
C LEU A 74 -1.86 7.26 14.19
N PHE A 75 -0.93 6.89 13.33
CA PHE A 75 -0.56 5.49 13.10
C PHE A 75 0.05 4.85 14.36
N LYS A 76 0.96 5.56 15.05
CA LYS A 76 1.54 5.13 16.33
C LYS A 76 0.47 4.94 17.40
N TYR A 77 -0.49 5.85 17.53
CA TYR A 77 -1.61 5.72 18.49
C TYR A 77 -2.51 4.53 18.16
N ARG A 78 -2.83 4.31 16.89
CA ARG A 78 -3.65 3.16 16.45
C ARG A 78 -2.98 1.84 16.78
N ILE A 79 -1.67 1.74 16.57
CA ILE A 79 -0.89 0.55 16.91
C ILE A 79 -0.82 0.36 18.43
N SER A 80 -0.51 1.43 19.17
CA SER A 80 -0.44 1.39 20.63
C SER A 80 -1.74 0.89 21.25
N LEU A 81 -2.91 1.38 20.80
CA LEU A 81 -4.21 0.93 21.27
C LEU A 81 -4.53 -0.53 20.94
N PHE A 82 -3.93 -1.07 19.88
CA PHE A 82 -4.10 -2.47 19.52
C PHE A 82 -3.28 -3.39 20.43
N PHE A 83 -2.06 -2.98 20.79
CA PHE A 83 -1.19 -3.74 21.68
C PHE A 83 -1.51 -3.59 23.16
N ASP A 84 -2.06 -2.46 23.60
CA ASP A 84 -2.41 -2.19 25.01
C ASP A 84 -3.73 -2.88 25.43
N LYS A 85 -4.48 -3.41 24.47
CA LYS A 85 -5.79 -4.07 24.68
C LYS A 85 -5.71 -5.60 24.67
N HIS A 86 -4.53 -6.16 24.50
CA HIS A 86 -4.23 -7.59 24.49
C HIS A 86 -3.32 -7.94 25.67
#